data_AF-A0A7J9RVF4-F1
#
_entry.id   AF-A0A7J9RVF4-F1
#
_cell.length_a   1.000
_cell.length_b   1.000
_cell.length_c   1.000
_cell.angle_alpha   90.00
_cell.angle_beta   90.00
_cell.angle_gamma   90.00
#
_symmetry.space_group_name_H-M   'P 1'
#
loop_
_entity.id
_entity.type
_entity.pdbx_description
1 polymer ?
#
loop_
_entity_poly.entity_id
_entity_poly.type
_entity_poly.pdbx_seq_one_letter_code
_entity_poly.pdbx_strand_id
1 'polypeptide(L)'
;MLDEAQEIEGWERFVRGLEERREAKIIVTGSSAKLLSSEFTTLLSGRRVEVRVTPLSFRKILKFKGISVKGIVELAENIDKIKRELVEMMNYGGFPDVVLNPEVRAELIHSYFDTIIVKDILGIILKGRRI
;
A
#
# COMPACT_ATOMS: atom_id res chain seq x y z
N MET A 1 -6.87 -15.36 5.32
CA MET A 1 -6.01 -14.35 4.68
C MET A 1 -4.57 -14.83 4.84
N LEU A 2 -3.77 -14.76 3.78
CA LEU A 2 -2.34 -15.08 3.82
C LEU A 2 -1.57 -13.77 3.69
N ASP A 3 -0.74 -13.47 4.67
CA ASP A 3 0.07 -12.26 4.69
C ASP A 3 1.53 -12.55 4.33
N GLU A 4 2.16 -11.61 3.63
CA GLU A 4 3.50 -11.73 3.05
C GLU A 4 3.76 -13.10 2.39
N ALA A 5 2.80 -13.56 1.60
CA ALA A 5 2.80 -14.93 1.09
C ALA A 5 4.05 -15.27 0.23
N GLN A 6 4.69 -14.27 -0.38
CA GLN A 6 5.93 -14.45 -1.15
C GLN A 6 7.13 -14.94 -0.33
N GLU A 7 7.05 -14.89 1.01
CA GLU A 7 8.07 -15.44 1.91
C GLU A 7 7.88 -16.94 2.18
N ILE A 8 6.74 -17.53 1.78
CA ILE A 8 6.41 -18.94 1.99
C ILE A 8 6.57 -19.67 0.66
N GLU A 9 7.47 -20.64 0.57
CA GLU A 9 7.61 -21.44 -0.64
C GLU A 9 6.37 -22.31 -0.91
N GLY A 10 5.87 -22.31 -2.15
CA GLY A 10 4.76 -23.16 -2.59
C GLY A 10 3.37 -22.71 -2.15
N TRP A 11 3.23 -21.49 -1.62
CA TRP A 11 1.94 -20.93 -1.19
C TRP A 11 0.89 -20.91 -2.31
N GLU A 12 1.31 -20.77 -3.57
CA GLU A 12 0.44 -20.68 -4.75
C GLU A 12 -0.30 -22.01 -4.98
N ARG A 13 0.39 -23.14 -4.78
CA ARG A 13 -0.20 -24.48 -4.94
C ARG A 13 -1.23 -24.74 -3.84
N PHE A 14 -0.94 -24.29 -2.63
CA PHE A 14 -1.88 -24.38 -1.50
C PHE A 14 -3.15 -23.55 -1.77
N VAL A 15 -2.99 -22.29 -2.18
CA VAL A 15 -4.13 -21.42 -2.53
C VAL A 15 -4.94 -21.99 -3.68
N ARG A 16 -4.29 -22.47 -4.74
CA ARG A 16 -4.97 -23.09 -5.88
C ARG A 16 -5.79 -24.32 -5.46
N GLY A 17 -5.24 -25.19 -4.62
CA GLY A 17 -5.96 -26.38 -4.16
C GLY A 17 -7.22 -26.04 -3.35
N LEU A 18 -7.15 -25.01 -2.50
CA LEU A 18 -8.32 -24.53 -1.74
C LEU A 18 -9.38 -23.88 -2.64
N GLU A 19 -8.95 -23.13 -3.65
CA GLU A 19 -9.84 -22.49 -4.63
C GLU A 19 -10.56 -23.54 -5.50
N GLU A 20 -9.83 -24.53 -6.01
CA GLU A 20 -10.39 -25.61 -6.83
C GLU A 20 -11.43 -26.46 -6.08
N ARG A 21 -11.21 -26.69 -4.78
CA ARG A 21 -12.17 -27.37 -3.90
C ARG A 21 -13.30 -26.46 -3.41
N ARG A 22 -13.27 -25.16 -3.74
CA ARG A 22 -14.22 -24.13 -3.30
C ARG A 22 -14.38 -24.06 -1.78
N GLU A 23 -13.32 -24.36 -1.04
CA GLU A 23 -13.35 -24.45 0.42
C GLU A 23 -13.25 -23.07 1.07
N ALA A 24 -12.67 -22.09 0.40
CA ALA A 24 -12.46 -20.75 0.96
C ALA A 24 -12.38 -19.65 -0.11
N LYS A 25 -12.76 -18.43 0.29
CA LYS A 25 -12.32 -17.19 -0.37
C LYS A 25 -11.01 -16.75 0.25
N ILE A 26 -9.98 -16.57 -0.58
CA ILE A 26 -8.62 -16.32 -0.13
C ILE A 26 -8.20 -14.90 -0.52
N ILE A 27 -7.71 -14.16 0.47
CA ILE A 27 -7.04 -12.87 0.28
C ILE A 27 -5.57 -13.11 0.55
N VAL A 28 -4.73 -12.66 -0.38
CA VAL A 28 -3.27 -12.72 -0.30
C VAL A 28 -2.74 -11.30 -0.31
N THR A 29 -1.87 -10.99 0.65
CA THR A 29 -1.18 -9.71 0.74
C THR A 29 0.32 -9.91 0.64
N GLY A 30 1.01 -8.86 0.21
CA GLY A 30 2.44 -8.75 0.40
C GLY A 30 3.01 -7.49 -0.21
N SER A 31 4.16 -7.10 0.32
CA SER A 31 4.80 -5.80 0.10
C SER A 31 5.70 -5.75 -1.14
N SER A 32 6.03 -6.91 -1.72
CA SER A 32 6.97 -7.01 -2.84
C SER A 32 6.31 -7.19 -4.20
N ALA A 33 6.92 -6.57 -5.23
CA ALA A 33 6.64 -6.88 -6.63
C ALA A 33 6.88 -8.37 -6.97
N LYS A 34 7.57 -9.13 -6.10
CA LYS A 34 7.74 -10.56 -6.23
C LYS A 34 6.39 -11.29 -6.29
N LEU A 35 5.35 -10.86 -5.56
CA LEU A 35 3.97 -11.42 -5.70
C LEU A 35 3.37 -11.22 -7.10
N LEU A 36 3.84 -10.19 -7.81
CA LEU A 36 3.43 -9.83 -9.16
C LEU A 36 4.39 -10.39 -10.22
N SER A 37 5.40 -11.17 -9.84
CA SER A 37 6.32 -11.80 -10.79
C SER A 37 5.54 -12.67 -11.77
N SER A 38 6.06 -12.79 -12.99
CA SER A 38 5.47 -13.63 -14.04
C SER A 38 5.29 -15.07 -13.54
N GLU A 39 6.23 -15.57 -12.73
CA GLU A 39 6.25 -16.92 -12.16
C GLU A 39 4.97 -17.27 -11.38
N PHE A 40 4.55 -16.42 -10.43
CA PHE A 40 3.32 -16.63 -9.65
C PHE A 40 2.07 -16.24 -10.43
N THR A 41 2.22 -15.32 -11.38
CA THR A 41 1.14 -14.87 -12.25
C THR A 41 0.64 -15.98 -13.17
N THR A 42 1.51 -16.83 -13.70
CA THR A 42 1.10 -17.97 -14.55
C THR A 42 0.28 -19.00 -13.77
N LEU A 43 0.66 -19.31 -12.52
CA LEU A 43 0.00 -20.35 -11.71
C LEU A 43 -1.43 -20.00 -11.29
N LEU A 44 -1.73 -18.69 -11.17
CA LEU A 44 -3.01 -18.16 -10.73
C LEU A 44 -3.71 -17.33 -11.83
N SER A 45 -3.24 -17.44 -13.09
CA SER A 45 -3.71 -16.62 -14.21
C SER A 45 -5.21 -16.81 -14.45
N GLY A 46 -5.95 -15.70 -14.54
CA GLY A 46 -7.40 -15.67 -14.75
C GLY A 46 -8.26 -16.02 -13.53
N ARG A 47 -7.67 -16.44 -12.40
CA ARG A 47 -8.39 -16.81 -11.15
C ARG A 47 -8.15 -15.84 -9.99
N ARG A 48 -7.60 -14.66 -10.28
CA ARG A 48 -7.27 -13.65 -9.27
C ARG A 48 -7.73 -12.26 -9.72
N VAL A 49 -8.08 -11.44 -8.74
CA VAL A 49 -8.27 -10.00 -8.91
C VAL A 49 -7.12 -9.30 -8.19
N GLU A 50 -6.26 -8.61 -8.95
CA GLU A 50 -5.17 -7.83 -8.37
C GLU A 50 -5.71 -6.50 -7.84
N VAL A 51 -5.34 -6.18 -6.60
CA VAL A 51 -5.65 -4.89 -5.98
C VAL A 51 -4.33 -4.24 -5.59
N ARG A 52 -3.95 -3.18 -6.31
CA ARG A 52 -2.79 -2.36 -5.95
C ARG A 52 -3.19 -1.32 -4.91
N VAL A 53 -2.56 -1.38 -3.75
CA VAL A 53 -2.73 -0.38 -2.69
C VAL A 53 -1.63 0.66 -2.82
N THR A 54 -2.03 1.93 -2.93
CA THR A 54 -1.12 3.08 -2.98
C THR A 54 -1.39 4.01 -1.82
N PRO A 55 -0.45 4.91 -1.48
CA PRO A 55 -0.75 6.05 -0.62
C PRO A 55 -1.97 6.84 -1.12
N LEU A 56 -2.56 7.62 -0.23
CA LEU A 56 -3.70 8.48 -0.53
C LEU A 56 -3.30 9.50 -1.59
N SER A 57 -4.12 9.64 -2.63
CA SER A 57 -4.05 10.80 -3.51
C SER A 57 -4.60 12.03 -2.79
N PHE A 58 -4.25 13.23 -3.27
CA PHE A 58 -4.73 14.47 -2.65
C PHE A 58 -6.26 14.51 -2.49
N ARG A 59 -7.00 14.05 -3.50
CA ARG A 59 -8.47 13.91 -3.42
C ARG A 59 -8.92 12.98 -2.30
N LYS A 60 -8.21 11.87 -2.07
CA LYS A 60 -8.51 10.95 -0.96
C LYS A 60 -8.15 11.58 0.39
N ILE A 61 -7.07 12.35 0.48
CA ILE A 61 -6.70 13.10 1.70
C ILE A 61 -7.82 14.08 2.09
N LEU A 62 -8.28 14.90 1.14
CA LEU A 62 -9.40 15.82 1.39
C LEU A 62 -10.65 15.07 1.88
N LYS A 63 -10.97 13.93 1.25
CA LYS A 63 -12.09 13.07 1.68
C LYS A 63 -11.89 12.50 3.09
N PHE A 64 -10.69 12.02 3.41
CA PHE A 64 -10.34 11.47 4.73
C PHE A 64 -10.48 12.52 5.84
N LYS A 65 -10.19 13.79 5.51
CA LYS A 65 -10.34 14.94 6.42
C LYS A 65 -11.73 15.61 6.37
N GLY A 66 -12.69 15.01 5.67
CA GLY A 66 -14.06 15.53 5.59
C GLY A 66 -14.21 16.83 4.80
N ILE A 67 -13.23 17.19 3.96
CA ILE A 67 -13.27 18.38 3.10
C ILE A 67 -13.98 18.02 1.79
N SER A 68 -15.20 18.54 1.61
CA SER A 68 -15.98 18.36 0.39
C SER A 68 -15.59 19.39 -0.67
N VAL A 69 -15.46 18.93 -1.91
CA VAL A 69 -15.19 19.77 -3.09
C VAL A 69 -16.08 19.26 -4.23
N LYS A 70 -17.40 19.50 -4.13
CA LYS A 70 -18.37 19.09 -5.17
C LYS A 70 -18.61 20.15 -6.24
N GLY A 71 -18.21 21.40 -5.99
CA GLY A 71 -18.40 22.52 -6.92
C GLY A 71 -17.60 23.76 -6.55
N ILE A 72 -17.74 24.82 -7.34
CA ILE A 72 -16.99 26.08 -7.19
C ILE A 72 -17.26 26.76 -5.83
N VAL A 73 -18.50 26.69 -5.34
CA VAL A 73 -18.88 27.27 -4.05
C VAL A 73 -18.14 26.58 -2.90
N GLU A 74 -18.27 25.26 -2.77
CA GLU A 74 -17.57 24.48 -1.73
C GLU A 74 -16.04 24.59 -1.84
N LEU A 75 -15.51 24.71 -3.06
CA LEU A 75 -14.08 24.93 -3.32
C LEU A 75 -13.64 26.30 -2.75
N ALA A 76 -14.38 27.36 -3.03
CA ALA A 76 -14.09 28.70 -2.54
C ALA A 76 -14.20 28.77 -1.02
N GLU A 77 -15.23 28.15 -0.43
CA GLU A 77 -15.43 28.08 1.03
C GLU A 77 -14.28 27.36 1.76
N ASN A 78 -13.69 26.34 1.12
CA ASN A 78 -12.64 25.52 1.73
C ASN A 78 -11.24 25.84 1.19
N ILE A 79 -11.06 26.90 0.40
CA ILE A 79 -9.80 27.14 -0.35
C ILE A 79 -8.57 27.19 0.56
N ASP A 80 -8.68 27.81 1.73
CA ASP A 80 -7.58 27.91 2.68
C ASP A 80 -7.26 26.57 3.34
N LYS A 81 -8.27 25.76 3.63
CA LYS A 81 -8.08 24.39 4.13
C LYS A 81 -7.41 23.52 3.07
N ILE A 82 -7.87 23.61 1.83
CA ILE A 82 -7.31 22.84 0.71
C ILE A 82 -5.85 23.21 0.47
N LYS A 83 -5.51 24.51 0.47
CA LYS A 83 -4.12 24.97 0.35
C LYS A 83 -3.25 24.44 1.49
N ARG A 84 -3.73 24.50 2.73
CA ARG A 84 -3.00 23.92 3.88
C ARG A 84 -2.76 22.43 3.69
N GLU A 85 -3.79 21.66 3.35
CA GLU A 85 -3.65 20.22 3.14
C GLU A 85 -2.72 19.87 1.96
N LEU A 86 -2.63 20.72 0.95
CA LEU A 86 -1.69 20.53 -0.15
C LEU A 86 -0.24 20.68 0.34
N VAL A 87 0.03 21.72 1.14
CA VAL A 87 1.35 21.93 1.75
C VAL A 87 1.70 20.78 2.69
N GLU A 88 0.76 20.33 3.52
CA GLU A 88 0.91 19.18 4.39
C GLU A 88 1.26 17.90 3.62
N MET A 89 0.51 17.60 2.55
CA MET A 89 0.79 16.45 1.67
C MET A 89 2.18 16.55 1.03
N MET A 90 2.61 17.74 0.60
CA MET A 90 3.93 17.92 0.00
C MET A 90 5.07 17.68 1.01
N ASN A 91 4.88 18.08 2.27
CA ASN A 91 5.91 17.95 3.30
C ASN A 91 5.97 16.54 3.91
N TYR A 92 4.82 15.87 4.05
CA TYR A 92 4.72 14.62 4.82
C TYR A 92 4.26 13.41 3.99
N GLY A 93 3.82 13.62 2.75
CA GLY A 93 3.35 12.57 1.85
C GLY A 93 1.89 12.18 2.09
N GLY A 94 1.50 11.02 1.54
CA GLY A 94 0.11 10.56 1.49
C GLY A 94 -0.17 9.27 2.25
N PHE A 95 0.72 8.80 3.12
CA PHE A 95 0.45 7.59 3.90
C PHE A 95 -0.74 7.84 4.85
N PRO A 96 -1.74 6.94 4.90
CA PRO A 96 -2.97 7.17 5.67
C PRO A 96 -2.71 7.56 7.13
N ASP A 97 -1.86 6.82 7.85
CA ASP A 97 -1.60 7.10 9.27
C ASP A 97 -0.84 8.41 9.48
N VAL A 98 0.05 8.78 8.56
CA VAL A 98 0.77 10.06 8.56
C VAL A 98 -0.19 11.23 8.37
N VAL A 99 -1.19 11.05 7.50
CA VAL A 99 -2.22 12.06 7.21
C VAL A 99 -3.21 12.21 8.36
N LEU A 100 -3.56 11.11 9.03
CA LEU A 100 -4.58 11.06 10.08
C LEU A 100 -4.05 11.43 11.48
N ASN A 101 -2.76 11.19 11.77
CA ASN A 101 -2.16 11.38 13.09
C ASN A 101 -0.99 12.40 13.03
N PRO A 102 -1.28 13.70 12.81
CA PRO A 102 -0.26 14.72 12.64
C PRO A 102 0.67 14.89 13.85
N GLU A 103 0.23 14.51 15.05
CA GLU A 103 0.97 14.57 16.31
C GLU A 103 2.14 13.57 16.38
N VAL A 104 2.03 12.41 15.74
CA VAL A 104 3.06 11.36 15.71
C VAL A 104 3.65 11.14 14.32
N ARG A 105 3.28 11.97 13.34
CA ARG A 105 3.66 11.77 11.93
C ARG A 105 5.17 11.70 11.69
N ALA A 106 5.97 12.43 12.46
CA ALA A 106 7.42 12.42 12.31
C ALA A 106 7.98 11.03 12.68
N GLU A 107 7.51 10.45 13.78
CA GLU A 107 7.87 9.10 14.21
C GLU A 107 7.40 8.05 13.20
N LEU A 108 6.19 8.19 12.67
CA LEU A 108 5.67 7.30 11.62
C LEU A 108 6.54 7.34 10.36
N ILE A 109 6.91 8.54 9.88
CA ILE A 109 7.78 8.70 8.72
C ILE A 109 9.15 8.08 8.97
N HIS A 110 9.75 8.32 10.15
CA HIS A 110 11.01 7.69 10.53
C HIS A 110 10.91 6.16 10.56
N SER A 111 9.86 5.62 11.18
CA SER A 111 9.61 4.19 11.23
C SER A 111 9.46 3.59 9.83
N TYR A 112 8.71 4.25 8.93
CA TYR A 112 8.56 3.80 7.55
C TYR A 112 9.88 3.87 6.78
N PHE A 113 10.69 4.90 7.00
CA PHE A 113 12.02 4.99 6.40
C PHE A 113 12.91 3.81 6.85
N ASP A 114 12.94 3.51 8.15
CA ASP A 114 13.76 2.42 8.68
C ASP A 114 13.25 1.04 8.23
N THR A 115 11.93 0.84 8.21
CA THR A 115 11.32 -0.45 7.92
C THR A 115 11.21 -0.76 6.43
N ILE A 116 10.92 0.24 5.58
CA ILE A 116 10.75 0.05 4.14
C ILE A 116 12.06 0.33 3.43
N ILE A 117 12.66 1.50 3.64
CA ILE A 117 13.85 1.89 2.88
C ILE A 117 15.08 1.16 3.40
N VAL A 118 15.38 1.27 4.69
CA VAL A 118 16.63 0.70 5.23
C VAL A 118 16.59 -0.82 5.20
N LYS A 119 15.54 -1.44 5.73
CA LYS A 119 15.44 -2.91 5.78
C LYS A 119 15.35 -3.55 4.39
N ASP A 120 14.54 -3.01 3.47
CA ASP A 120 14.37 -3.64 2.15
C ASP A 120 15.59 -3.39 1.26
N ILE A 121 16.18 -2.19 1.28
CA ILE A 121 17.43 -1.93 0.52
C ILE A 121 18.57 -2.77 1.07
N LEU A 122 18.76 -2.86 2.39
CA LEU A 122 19.78 -3.73 2.96
C LEU A 122 19.51 -5.20 2.63
N GLY A 123 18.25 -5.63 2.66
CA GLY A 123 17.84 -6.97 2.24
C GLY A 123 18.22 -7.26 0.78
N ILE A 124 18.02 -6.29 -0.11
CA ILE A 124 18.40 -6.38 -1.53
C ILE A 124 19.92 -6.42 -1.69
N ILE A 125 20.67 -5.53 -1.03
CA ILE A 125 22.13 -5.44 -1.12
C ILE A 125 22.80 -6.70 -0.55
N LEU A 126 22.32 -7.23 0.58
CA LEU A 126 22.88 -8.41 1.21
C LEU A 126 22.54 -9.70 0.45
N LYS A 127 21.33 -9.82 -0.12
CA LYS A 127 20.97 -10.95 -1.00
C LYS A 127 21.73 -10.90 -2.33
N GLY A 128 22.01 -9.71 -2.87
CA GLY A 128 22.80 -9.52 -4.10
C GLY A 128 24.29 -9.86 -4.00
N ARG A 129 24.83 -10.03 -2.78
CA ARG A 129 26.21 -10.50 -2.53
C ARG A 129 26.35 -12.02 -2.41
N ARG A 130 25.26 -12.78 -2.55
CA ARG A 130 25.27 -14.25 -2.68
C ARG A 130 25.09 -14.63 -4.15
N ILE A 131 26.05 -14.27 -5.01
CA ILE A 131 26.29 -14.87 -6.32
C ILE A 131 27.80 -15.01 -6.48
#